data_AF-A0A379WSC9-F1
#
_entry.id   AF-A0A379WSC9-F1
#
_cell.length_a   1.000
_cell.length_b   1.000
_cell.length_c   1.000
_cell.angle_alpha   90.00
_cell.angle_beta   90.00
_cell.angle_gamma   90.00
#
_symmetry.space_group_name_H-M   'P 1'
#
loop_
_entity.id
_entity.type
_entity.pdbx_description
1 polymer ?
#
loop_
_entity_poly.entity_id
_entity_poly.type
_entity_poly.pdbx_seq_one_letter_code
_entity_poly.pdbx_strand_id
1 'polypeptide(L)'
;MLEYCNSTGLSLSGMVMQNELALHSKKEIEEYFGHVWQTMQACIDRGMNTEGVLPGPLRVPRRASALRRMLVSSDKLSSDPMNVIDWVNMFALAVNEENAAGGRVVTAPTNGRVRHRSCGTGLLRPFY
;
A
#
# COMPACT_ATOMS: atom_id res chain seq x y z
N MET A 1 -5.95 -23.48 -11.63
CA MET A 1 -6.55 -22.14 -11.77
C MET A 1 -6.67 -21.72 -13.23
N LEU A 2 -5.57 -21.65 -14.01
CA LEU A 2 -5.63 -21.33 -15.45
C LEU A 2 -6.46 -22.31 -16.28
N GLU A 3 -6.35 -23.61 -15.99
CA GLU A 3 -7.15 -24.66 -16.64
C GLU A 3 -8.66 -24.53 -16.34
N TYR A 4 -8.98 -24.07 -15.14
CA TYR A 4 -10.35 -23.78 -14.68
C TYR A 4 -10.90 -22.48 -15.30
N CYS A 5 -10.04 -21.50 -15.62
CA CYS A 5 -10.43 -20.29 -16.36
C CYS A 5 -10.79 -20.65 -17.81
N ASN A 6 -10.00 -21.54 -18.42
CA ASN A 6 -10.25 -22.01 -19.79
C ASN A 6 -11.53 -22.84 -19.90
N SER A 7 -11.87 -23.65 -18.89
CA SER A 7 -13.09 -24.48 -18.93
C SER A 7 -14.38 -23.72 -18.60
N THR A 8 -14.31 -22.66 -17.80
CA THR A 8 -15.47 -21.84 -17.39
C THR A 8 -15.69 -20.62 -18.27
N GLY A 9 -14.69 -20.23 -19.08
CA GLY A 9 -14.72 -19.00 -19.88
C GLY A 9 -14.59 -17.71 -19.05
N LEU A 10 -14.34 -17.82 -17.73
CA LEU A 10 -14.16 -16.68 -16.84
C LEU A 10 -12.71 -16.22 -16.82
N SER A 11 -12.52 -14.88 -16.77
CA SER A 11 -11.21 -14.31 -16.47
C SER A 11 -10.75 -14.68 -15.05
N LEU A 12 -9.45 -14.56 -14.77
CA LEU A 12 -8.91 -14.80 -13.43
C LEU A 12 -9.61 -13.95 -12.36
N SER A 13 -9.85 -12.65 -12.64
CA SER A 13 -10.58 -11.76 -11.75
C SER A 13 -12.04 -12.16 -11.58
N GLY A 14 -12.70 -12.63 -12.65
CA GLY A 14 -14.05 -13.16 -12.60
C GLY A 14 -14.14 -14.41 -11.72
N MET A 15 -13.14 -15.29 -11.80
CA MET A 15 -13.06 -16.48 -10.94
C MET A 15 -12.82 -16.12 -9.47
N VAL A 16 -11.89 -15.20 -9.19
CA VAL A 16 -11.66 -14.74 -7.80
C VAL A 16 -12.91 -14.06 -7.25
N MET A 17 -13.62 -13.26 -8.05
CA MET A 17 -14.89 -12.66 -7.63
C MET A 17 -15.95 -13.72 -7.29
N GLN A 18 -16.06 -14.80 -8.06
CA GLN A 18 -16.97 -15.91 -7.73
C GLN A 18 -16.58 -16.62 -6.42
N ASN A 19 -15.28 -16.82 -6.19
CA ASN A 19 -14.79 -17.40 -4.94
C ASN A 19 -15.09 -16.51 -3.74
N GLU A 20 -14.91 -15.19 -3.87
CA GLU A 20 -15.22 -14.23 -2.81
C GLU A 20 -16.73 -14.14 -2.55
N LEU A 21 -17.57 -14.17 -3.59
CA LEU A 21 -19.02 -14.18 -3.47
C LEU A 21 -19.58 -15.43 -2.78
N ALA A 22 -18.82 -16.53 -2.75
CA ALA A 22 -19.19 -17.72 -1.99
C ALA A 22 -19.00 -17.54 -0.47
N LEU A 23 -18.16 -16.59 -0.05
CA LEU A 23 -17.82 -16.33 1.36
C LEU A 23 -18.41 -15.02 1.89
N HIS A 24 -18.57 -14.03 1.02
CA HIS A 24 -18.97 -12.66 1.36
C HIS A 24 -20.06 -12.16 0.41
N SER A 25 -20.87 -11.22 0.87
CA SER A 25 -21.81 -10.53 -0.01
C SER A 25 -21.07 -9.59 -0.98
N LYS A 26 -21.66 -9.35 -2.15
CA LYS A 26 -21.12 -8.40 -3.13
C LYS A 26 -20.84 -7.02 -2.52
N LYS A 27 -21.74 -6.56 -1.64
CA LYS A 27 -21.62 -5.28 -0.94
C LYS A 27 -20.40 -5.23 -0.04
N GLU A 28 -20.14 -6.26 0.75
CA GLU A 28 -18.96 -6.33 1.64
C GLU A 28 -17.65 -6.32 0.84
N ILE A 29 -17.63 -7.01 -0.31
CA ILE A 29 -16.47 -7.03 -1.21
C ILE A 29 -16.19 -5.63 -1.78
N GLU A 30 -17.23 -4.94 -2.27
CA GLU A 30 -17.10 -3.58 -2.81
C GLU A 30 -16.68 -2.57 -1.73
N GLU A 31 -17.27 -2.67 -0.52
CA GLU A 31 -16.89 -1.85 0.63
C GLU A 31 -15.43 -2.09 1.06
N TYR A 32 -15.00 -3.35 1.10
CA TYR A 32 -13.61 -3.71 1.42
C TYR A 32 -12.62 -3.14 0.40
N PHE A 33 -12.89 -3.30 -0.91
CA PHE A 33 -12.04 -2.72 -1.94
C PHE A 33 -12.01 -1.19 -1.86
N GLY A 34 -13.15 -0.56 -1.59
CA GLY A 34 -13.23 0.88 -1.33
C GLY A 34 -12.36 1.30 -0.15
N HIS A 35 -12.43 0.58 0.98
CA HIS A 35 -11.62 0.85 2.16
C HIS A 35 -10.12 0.67 1.91
N VAL A 36 -9.73 -0.39 1.19
CA VAL A 36 -8.33 -0.63 0.78
C VAL A 36 -7.83 0.53 -0.06
N TRP A 37 -8.59 0.94 -1.09
CA TRP A 37 -8.24 2.05 -1.96
C TRP A 37 -8.08 3.36 -1.20
N GLN A 38 -9.05 3.71 -0.34
CA GLN A 38 -9.01 4.92 0.48
C GLN A 38 -7.79 4.92 1.41
N THR A 39 -7.46 3.78 2.00
CA THR A 39 -6.29 3.66 2.88
C THR A 39 -4.98 3.84 2.11
N MET A 40 -4.87 3.29 0.90
CA MET A 40 -3.70 3.47 0.02
C MET A 40 -3.53 4.94 -0.38
N GLN A 41 -4.61 5.59 -0.84
CA GLN A 41 -4.58 7.02 -1.19
C GLN A 41 -4.16 7.87 0.00
N ALA A 42 -4.79 7.66 1.16
CA ALA A 42 -4.47 8.44 2.36
C ALA A 42 -3.02 8.22 2.82
N CYS A 43 -2.45 7.03 2.64
CA CYS A 43 -1.04 6.76 2.91
C CYS A 43 -0.12 7.56 1.97
N ILE A 44 -0.37 7.49 0.67
CA ILE A 44 0.38 8.24 -0.34
C ILE A 44 0.31 9.74 -0.06
N ASP A 45 -0.88 10.29 0.21
CA ASP A 45 -1.07 11.70 0.53
C ASP A 45 -0.29 12.13 1.77
N ARG A 46 -0.30 11.34 2.85
CA ARG A 46 0.51 11.63 4.03
C ARG A 46 2.00 11.58 3.72
N GLY A 47 2.48 10.57 3.02
CA GLY A 47 3.90 10.44 2.67
C GLY A 47 4.39 11.58 1.78
N MET A 48 3.54 12.09 0.88
CA MET A 48 3.82 13.23 0.01
C MET A 48 3.84 14.59 0.71
N ASN A 49 3.13 14.74 1.83
CA ASN A 49 3.01 16.02 2.54
C ASN A 49 3.85 16.09 3.82
N THR A 50 4.28 14.95 4.35
CA THR A 50 5.01 14.88 5.62
C THR A 50 6.51 15.04 5.38
N GLU A 51 7.10 16.06 5.98
CA GLU A 51 8.54 16.32 5.96
C GLU A 51 9.24 15.85 7.24
N GLY A 52 10.56 15.95 7.25
CA GLY A 52 11.39 15.67 8.42
C GLY A 52 12.18 14.37 8.30
N VAL A 53 12.50 13.78 9.45
CA VAL A 53 13.38 12.62 9.56
C VAL A 53 12.58 11.44 10.09
N LEU A 54 12.80 10.26 9.51
CA LEU A 54 12.17 9.02 9.96
C LEU A 54 12.61 8.67 11.38
N PRO A 55 11.68 8.20 12.23
CA PRO A 55 12.02 7.77 13.57
C PRO A 55 12.91 6.50 13.51
N GLY A 56 14.01 6.50 14.26
CA GLY A 56 14.93 5.38 14.33
C GLY A 56 16.39 5.81 14.52
N PRO A 57 17.31 4.86 14.75
CA PRO A 57 18.72 5.15 15.03
C PRO A 57 19.47 5.73 13.82
N LEU A 58 18.97 5.47 12.61
CA LEU A 58 19.65 5.84 11.35
C LEU A 58 19.30 7.25 10.84
N ARG A 59 18.44 8.02 11.54
CA ARG A 59 18.08 9.43 11.22
C ARG A 59 17.94 9.71 9.71
N VAL A 60 17.18 8.86 9.00
CA VAL A 60 17.03 8.96 7.54
C VAL A 60 16.04 10.08 7.20
N PRO A 61 16.40 11.07 6.37
CA PRO A 61 15.47 12.12 5.97
C PRO A 61 14.41 11.57 5.01
N ARG A 62 13.19 12.10 5.13
CA ARG A 62 12.10 11.84 4.18
C ARG A 62 12.41 12.54 2.85
N ARG A 63 12.24 11.81 1.74
CA ARG A 63 12.57 12.26 0.37
C ARG A 63 11.34 12.44 -0.50
N ALA A 64 10.22 11.78 -0.18
CA ALA A 64 9.01 11.81 -1.02
C ALA A 64 8.46 13.24 -1.22
N SER A 65 8.38 14.04 -0.17
CA SER A 65 7.86 15.43 -0.23
C SER A 65 8.72 16.35 -1.09
N ALA A 66 10.05 16.26 -0.99
CA ALA A 66 10.98 17.04 -1.80
C ALA A 66 10.90 16.62 -3.28
N LEU A 67 10.84 15.31 -3.56
CA LEU A 67 10.74 14.79 -4.93
C LEU A 67 9.42 15.23 -5.59
N ARG A 68 8.30 15.20 -4.86
CA ARG A 68 7.02 15.72 -5.36
C ARG A 68 7.12 17.19 -5.80
N ARG A 69 7.76 18.05 -5.00
CA ARG A 69 7.92 19.47 -5.37
C ARG A 69 8.67 19.63 -6.68
N MET A 70 9.75 18.87 -6.86
CA MET A 70 10.52 18.88 -8.10
C MET A 70 9.66 18.40 -9.28
N LEU A 71 8.97 17.26 -9.14
CA LEU A 71 8.13 16.71 -10.21
C LEU A 71 7.00 17.65 -10.61
N VAL A 72 6.27 18.22 -9.64
CA VAL A 72 5.19 19.20 -9.92
C VAL A 72 5.72 20.45 -10.65
N SER A 73 6.95 20.87 -10.37
CA SER A 73 7.57 22.01 -11.07
C SER A 73 8.05 21.66 -12.48
N SER A 74 8.51 20.42 -12.71
CA SER A 74 9.05 19.94 -13.98
C SER A 74 7.99 19.39 -14.94
N ASP A 75 6.81 18.99 -14.43
CA ASP A 75 5.73 18.36 -15.20
C ASP A 75 5.21 19.24 -16.35
N LYS A 76 5.29 20.58 -16.20
CA LYS A 76 4.85 21.53 -17.22
C LYS A 76 5.80 21.67 -18.41
N LEU A 77 7.00 21.08 -18.34
CA LEU A 77 8.11 21.39 -19.25
C LEU A 77 8.54 20.21 -20.13
N SER A 78 7.85 19.06 -20.07
CA SER A 78 8.43 17.77 -19.67
C SER A 78 7.62 16.53 -20.10
N SER A 79 7.43 16.22 -21.39
CA SER A 79 6.85 14.91 -21.81
C SER A 79 7.92 13.80 -21.92
N ASP A 80 8.88 13.79 -20.99
CA ASP A 80 9.91 12.76 -20.92
C ASP A 80 9.33 11.51 -20.21
N PRO A 81 9.42 10.31 -20.81
CA PRO A 81 9.07 9.04 -20.16
C PRO A 81 9.72 8.85 -18.78
N MET A 82 10.88 9.47 -18.51
CA MET A 82 11.54 9.41 -17.21
C MET A 82 10.71 10.05 -16.09
N ASN A 83 9.90 11.06 -16.39
CA ASN A 83 9.05 11.74 -15.41
C ASN A 83 8.01 10.76 -14.81
N VAL A 84 7.45 9.86 -15.62
CA VAL A 84 6.52 8.81 -15.15
C VAL A 84 7.19 7.86 -14.16
N ILE A 85 8.45 7.48 -14.43
CA ILE A 85 9.23 6.61 -13.54
C ILE A 85 9.48 7.31 -12.20
N ASP A 86 9.80 8.60 -12.23
CA ASP A 86 10.02 9.38 -11.01
C ASP A 86 8.75 9.56 -10.17
N TRP A 87 7.57 9.69 -10.80
CA TRP A 87 6.29 9.65 -10.10
C TRP A 87 6.07 8.30 -9.40
N VAL A 88 6.36 7.18 -10.06
CA VAL A 88 6.26 5.84 -9.45
C VAL A 88 7.23 5.68 -8.29
N ASN A 89 8.48 6.11 -8.45
CA ASN A 89 9.49 6.10 -7.39
C ASN A 89 9.06 6.95 -6.19
N MET A 90 8.47 8.12 -6.46
CA MET A 90 7.94 9.00 -5.42
C MET A 90 6.82 8.33 -4.62
N PHE A 91 5.86 7.68 -5.28
CA PHE A 91 4.80 6.94 -4.59
C PHE A 91 5.35 5.78 -3.74
N ALA A 92 6.33 5.04 -4.27
CA ALA A 92 6.99 3.97 -3.52
C ALA A 92 7.71 4.49 -2.28
N LEU A 93 8.41 5.63 -2.38
CA LEU A 93 9.05 6.28 -1.24
C LEU A 93 8.03 6.78 -0.23
N ALA A 94 6.94 7.41 -0.67
CA ALA A 94 5.89 7.94 0.21
C ALA A 94 5.30 6.83 1.10
N VAL A 95 4.96 5.68 0.51
CA VAL A 95 4.42 4.53 1.25
C VAL A 95 5.46 3.91 2.18
N ASN A 96 6.70 3.76 1.73
CA ASN A 96 7.78 3.21 2.56
C ASN A 96 8.13 4.10 3.76
N GLU A 97 8.13 5.42 3.56
CA GLU A 97 8.39 6.41 4.61
C GLU A 97 7.26 6.45 5.64
N GLU A 98 6.00 6.37 5.21
CA GLU A 98 4.86 6.24 6.12
C GLU A 98 4.90 4.93 6.91
N ASN A 99 5.28 3.82 6.27
CA ASN A 99 5.46 2.54 6.95
C ASN A 99 6.57 2.62 8.01
N ALA A 100 7.73 3.22 7.66
CA ALA A 100 8.85 3.38 8.57
C ALA A 100 8.54 4.31 9.75
N ALA A 101 7.66 5.29 9.56
CA ALA A 101 7.19 6.18 10.62
C ALA A 101 6.08 5.58 11.51
N GLY A 102 5.62 4.35 11.22
CA GLY A 102 4.53 3.71 11.96
C GLY A 102 3.14 4.21 11.57
N GLY A 103 3.00 4.79 10.38
CA GLY A 103 1.71 5.21 9.82
C GLY A 103 0.83 4.04 9.41
N ARG A 104 -0.45 4.31 9.14
CA ARG A 104 -1.39 3.31 8.61
C ARG A 104 -1.08 3.00 7.15
N VAL A 105 -0.71 1.76 6.85
CA VAL A 105 -0.39 1.26 5.50
C VAL A 105 -1.19 0.00 5.21
N VAL A 106 -1.64 -0.17 3.97
CA VAL A 106 -2.29 -1.42 3.53
C VAL A 106 -1.22 -2.48 3.29
N THR A 107 -1.45 -3.67 3.83
CA THR A 107 -0.58 -4.82 3.59
C THR A 107 -0.85 -5.37 2.18
N ALA A 108 0.10 -5.23 1.26
CA ALA A 108 0.12 -5.97 0.00
C ALA A 108 1.33 -6.91 0.04
N PRO A 109 1.13 -8.23 -0.14
CA PRO A 109 1.59 -9.43 0.61
C PRO A 109 2.86 -9.39 1.49
N THR A 110 3.69 -8.37 1.36
CA THR A 110 4.78 -8.02 2.25
C THR A 110 4.42 -6.78 3.05
N ASN A 111 4.01 -6.96 4.31
CA ASN A 111 4.41 -5.99 5.33
C ASN A 111 5.88 -6.31 5.63
N GLY A 112 6.82 -5.52 5.11
CA GLY A 112 8.24 -5.69 5.43
C GLY A 112 8.41 -5.90 6.93
N ARG A 113 9.07 -7.00 7.31
CA ARG A 113 9.29 -7.45 8.70
C ARG A 113 9.61 -6.26 9.63
N VAL A 114 8.59 -5.76 10.32
CA VAL A 114 8.77 -4.98 11.56
C VAL A 114 7.87 -5.63 12.59
N ARG A 115 8.34 -6.76 13.11
CA ARG A 115 7.96 -7.18 14.46
C ARG A 115 8.66 -6.24 15.43
N HIS A 116 8.07 -5.08 15.73
CA HIS A 116 8.24 -4.52 17.06
C HIS A 116 7.21 -5.22 17.95
N ARG A 117 7.64 -6.35 18.55
CA ARG A 117 6.95 -6.89 19.72
C ARG A 117 7.09 -5.86 20.83
N SER A 118 6.06 -5.05 21.04
CA SER A 118 5.79 -4.47 22.35
C SER A 118 5.37 -5.63 23.24
N CYS A 119 6.35 -6.21 23.93
CA CYS A 119 6.13 -7.17 24.99
C CYS A 119 5.34 -6.49 26.12
N GLY A 120 4.19 -7.04 26.48
CA GLY A 120 3.42 -6.54 27.62
C GLY A 120 2.00 -7.10 27.74
N THR A 121 1.89 -8.29 28.33
CA THR A 121 0.75 -8.80 29.15
C THR A 121 -0.63 -9.01 28.49
N GLY A 122 -1.07 -10.28 28.42
CA GLY A 122 -2.50 -10.61 28.30
C GLY A 122 -2.84 -12.00 27.76
N LEU A 123 -2.84 -13.00 28.65
CA LEU A 123 -3.52 -14.29 28.56
C LEU A 123 -3.20 -15.26 27.39
N LEU A 124 -2.36 -16.24 27.72
CA LEU A 124 -2.41 -17.59 27.17
C LEU A 124 -3.77 -18.25 27.50
N ARG A 125 -4.48 -18.74 26.48
CA ARG A 125 -5.36 -19.91 26.62
C ARG A 125 -5.02 -20.92 25.52
N PRO A 126 -4.70 -22.17 25.85
CA PRO A 126 -4.54 -23.24 24.88
C PRO A 126 -5.91 -23.81 24.53
N PHE A 127 -6.22 -23.94 23.25
CA PHE A 127 -7.25 -24.85 22.79
C PHE A 127 -6.56 -26.04 22.14
N TYR A 128 -6.83 -27.21 22.73
CA TYR A 128 -6.75 -28.52 22.10
C TYR A 128 -7.59 -28.55 20.82
#